data_AF-A0A410PKF9-F1
#
_entry.id   AF-A0A410PKF9-F1
#
_cell.length_a   1.000
_cell.length_b   1.000
_cell.length_c   1.000
_cell.angle_alpha   90.00
_cell.angle_beta   90.00
_cell.angle_gamma   90.00
#
_symmetry.space_group_name_H-M   'P 1'
#
loop_
_entity.id
_entity.type
_entity.pdbx_description
1 polymer ?
#
loop_
_entity_poly.entity_id
_entity_poly.type
_entity_poly.pdbx_seq_one_letter_code
_entity_poly.pdbx_strand_id
1 'polypeptide(L)' 'MALGESGNGRTQLIPDVHPILDNMKYEIAEGFNLGVHQGSEDYWGKVTSRNCGRVGGEMVKRLISKAENDLTHGK' A
#
# COMPACT_ATOMS: atom_id res chain seq x y z
N MET A 1 4.11 1.70 -5.01
CA MET A 1 3.83 3.15 -5.06
C MET A 1 4.75 3.69 -6.13
N ALA A 2 4.27 4.58 -7.01
CA ALA A 2 5.08 5.01 -8.14
C ALA A 2 6.39 5.68 -7.69
N LEU A 3 7.51 5.19 -8.19
CA LEU A 3 8.88 5.63 -7.90
C LEU A 3 9.21 7.05 -8.42
N GLY A 4 8.24 7.92 -8.67
CA GLY A 4 8.48 9.16 -9.43
C GLY A 4 7.53 10.33 -9.20
N GLU A 5 6.62 10.30 -8.22
CA GLU A 5 5.79 11.48 -7.95
C GLU A 5 6.53 12.44 -7.00
N SER A 6 7.25 13.41 -7.58
CA SER A 6 7.83 14.56 -6.88
C SER A 6 6.72 15.53 -6.42
N GLY A 7 5.89 15.09 -5.46
CA GLY A 7 4.90 15.92 -4.78
C GLY A 7 5.38 16.31 -3.38
N ASN A 8 5.42 17.62 -3.09
CA ASN A 8 5.89 18.27 -1.86
C ASN A 8 5.13 17.89 -0.56
N GLY A 9 5.00 16.61 -0.23
CA GLY A 9 4.40 16.18 1.05
C GLY A 9 3.83 14.76 1.13
N ARG A 10 4.03 13.90 0.12
CA ARG A 10 3.49 12.53 0.11
C ARG A 10 4.56 11.44 0.12
N THR A 11 5.74 11.76 0.63
CA THR A 11 6.86 10.82 0.76
C THR A 11 6.63 9.87 1.92
N GLN A 12 7.09 8.63 1.77
CA GLN A 12 7.07 7.65 2.85
C GLN A 12 7.91 8.19 4.03
N LEU A 13 7.40 8.02 5.26
CA LEU A 13 8.11 8.47 6.47
C LEU A 13 9.45 7.77 6.65
N ILE A 14 9.55 6.51 6.22
CA ILE A 14 10.77 5.70 6.26
C ILE A 14 11.03 5.21 4.82
N PRO A 15 12.07 5.70 4.13
CA PRO A 15 12.32 5.33 2.73
C PRO A 15 12.57 3.84 2.52
N ASP A 16 13.20 3.17 3.49
CA ASP A 16 13.58 1.76 3.39
C ASP A 16 12.39 0.79 3.41
N VAL A 17 11.18 1.25 3.78
CA VAL A 17 9.99 0.39 3.84
C VAL A 17 9.28 0.25 2.49
N HIS A 18 9.74 0.95 1.47
CA HIS A 18 9.16 0.92 0.12
C HIS A 18 8.89 -0.51 -0.40
N PRO A 19 9.86 -1.45 -0.40
CA PRO A 19 9.62 -2.81 -0.91
C PRO A 19 8.55 -3.56 -0.11
N ILE A 20 8.52 -3.38 1.21
CA ILE A 20 7.55 -4.05 2.10
C ILE A 20 6.13 -3.53 1.84
N LEU A 21 5.98 -2.21 1.75
CA LEU A 21 4.70 -1.59 1.45
C LEU A 21 4.21 -1.92 0.03
N ASP A 22 5.13 -2.10 -0.91
CA ASP A 22 4.78 -2.49 -2.27
C ASP A 22 4.28 -3.95 -2.34
N ASN A 23 4.90 -4.87 -1.60
CA ASN A 23 4.39 -6.23 -1.44
C ASN A 23 2.97 -6.21 -0.85
N MET A 24 2.76 -5.46 0.25
CA MET A 24 1.46 -5.33 0.89
C MET A 24 0.40 -4.76 -0.07
N LYS A 25 0.76 -3.76 -0.89
CA LYS A 25 -0.13 -3.17 -1.90
C LYS A 25 -0.65 -4.24 -2.85
N TYR A 26 0.23 -5.10 -3.38
CA TYR A 26 -0.15 -6.14 -4.32
C TYR A 26 -0.90 -7.29 -3.64
N GLU A 27 -0.51 -7.71 -2.43
CA GLU A 27 -1.28 -8.71 -1.66
C GLU A 27 -2.74 -8.29 -1.43
N ILE A 28 -2.96 -7.04 -1.06
CA ILE A 28 -4.30 -6.49 -0.86
C ILE A 28 -5.06 -6.41 -2.18
N ALA A 29 -4.39 -5.99 -3.25
CA ALA A 29 -5.02 -5.84 -4.56
C ALA A 29 -5.44 -7.19 -5.16
N GLU A 30 -4.62 -8.22 -4.96
CA GLU A 30 -4.95 -9.62 -5.27
C GLU A 30 -6.16 -10.08 -4.43
N GLY A 31 -6.20 -9.75 -3.14
CA GLY A 31 -7.35 -10.03 -2.27
C GLY A 31 -8.66 -9.35 -2.72
N PHE A 32 -8.58 -8.23 -3.45
CA PHE A 32 -9.73 -7.57 -4.07
C PHE A 32 -9.95 -7.97 -5.53
N ASN A 33 -9.20 -8.96 -6.04
CA ASN A 33 -9.28 -9.47 -7.40
C ASN A 33 -9.17 -8.38 -8.47
N LEU A 34 -8.27 -7.42 -8.25
CA LEU A 34 -8.07 -6.27 -9.15
C LEU A 34 -7.18 -6.62 -10.36
N GLY A 35 -6.56 -7.81 -10.37
CA GLY A 35 -5.75 -8.30 -11.48
C GLY A 35 -4.49 -7.48 -11.71
N VAL A 36 -3.90 -6.94 -10.64
CA VAL A 36 -2.68 -6.12 -10.68
C VAL A 36 -1.57 -6.88 -9.98
N HIS A 37 -0.42 -7.01 -10.66
CA HIS A 37 0.67 -7.85 -10.20
C HIS A 37 1.96 -7.03 -10.06
N GLN A 38 2.82 -7.50 -9.17
CA GLN A 38 4.11 -6.86 -8.94
C GLN A 38 5.00 -7.03 -10.18
N GLY A 39 5.48 -5.92 -10.74
CA GLY A 39 6.36 -5.91 -11.92
C GLY A 39 5.68 -5.64 -13.26
N SER A 40 4.35 -5.60 -13.36
CA SER A 40 3.69 -4.93 -14.49
C SER A 40 3.84 -3.41 -14.36
N GLU A 41 3.75 -2.67 -15.48
CA GLU A 41 3.73 -1.20 -15.48
C GLU A 41 2.92 -0.68 -14.29
N ASP A 42 3.46 0.25 -13.49
CA ASP A 42 2.87 0.80 -12.25
C ASP A 42 1.52 1.53 -12.50
N TYR A 43 1.01 1.42 -13.72
CA TYR A 43 -0.25 1.94 -14.21
C TYR A 43 -1.38 0.92 -14.07
N TRP A 44 -2.25 1.14 -13.09
CA TRP A 44 -3.43 0.32 -12.85
C TRP A 44 -4.60 0.64 -13.80
N GLY A 45 -4.34 0.95 -15.07
CA GLY A 45 -5.23 1.72 -15.95
C GLY A 45 -6.72 1.37 -16.01
N LYS A 46 -7.09 0.10 -15.83
CA LYS A 46 -8.51 -0.35 -15.84
C LYS A 46 -9.14 -0.38 -14.45
N VAL A 47 -8.37 -0.20 -13.39
CA VAL A 47 -8.84 -0.21 -12.00
C VAL A 47 -9.44 1.16 -11.68
N THR A 48 -10.68 1.16 -11.20
CA THR A 48 -11.36 2.39 -10.82
C THR A 48 -10.65 3.10 -9.66
N SER A 49 -10.69 4.43 -9.62
CA SER A 49 -10.10 5.21 -8.52
C SER A 49 -10.65 4.80 -7.15
N ARG A 50 -11.90 4.33 -7.08
CA ARG A 50 -12.50 3.77 -5.87
C ARG A 50 -11.78 2.51 -5.41
N ASN A 51 -11.46 1.59 -6.32
CA ASN A 51 -10.73 0.36 -5.99
C ASN A 51 -9.27 0.67 -5.61
N CYS A 52 -8.62 1.60 -6.31
CA CYS A 52 -7.29 2.07 -5.92
C CYS A 52 -7.28 2.65 -4.50
N GLY A 53 -8.27 3.52 -4.19
CA GLY A 53 -8.45 4.10 -2.86
C GLY A 53 -8.74 3.04 -1.79
N ARG A 54 -9.52 2.01 -2.13
CA ARG A 54 -9.79 0.87 -1.24
C ARG A 54 -8.52 0.11 -0.87
N VAL A 55 -7.61 -0.12 -1.81
CA VAL A 55 -6.30 -0.75 -1.51
C VAL A 55 -5.50 0.11 -0.55
N GLY A 56 -5.34 1.41 -0.83
CA GLY A 56 -4.59 2.31 0.03
C GLY A 56 -5.18 2.42 1.44
N GLY A 57 -6.52 2.48 1.57
CA GLY A 57 -7.20 2.49 2.85
C GLY A 57 -7.00 1.20 3.66
N GLU A 58 -7.03 0.04 2.99
CA GLU A 58 -6.77 -1.25 3.63
C GLU A 58 -5.31 -1.37 4.11
N MET A 59 -4.34 -0.84 3.35
CA MET A 59 -2.95 -0.78 3.79
C MET A 59 -2.82 0.00 5.10
N VAL A 60 -3.39 1.21 5.16
CA VAL A 60 -3.36 2.04 6.37
C VAL A 60 -4.04 1.34 7.55
N LYS A 61 -5.17 0.69 7.31
CA LYS A 61 -5.89 -0.06 8.33
C LYS A 61 -5.03 -1.18 8.94
N ARG A 62 -4.36 -1.98 8.11
CA ARG A 62 -3.48 -3.07 8.57
C ARG A 62 -2.26 -2.53 9.34
N LEU A 63 -1.66 -1.43 8.88
CA LEU A 63 -0.55 -0.79 9.57
C LEU A 63 -0.95 -0.33 10.97
N ILE A 64 -2.12 0.32 11.11
CA ILE A 64 -2.65 0.74 12.40
C ILE A 64 -2.92 -0.46 13.29
N SER A 65 -3.62 -1.49 12.79
CA SER A 65 -3.91 -2.69 13.58
C SER A 65 -2.66 -3.41 14.05
N LYS A 66 -1.60 -3.44 13.24
CA LYS A 66 -0.30 -3.99 13.65
C LYS A 66 0.34 -3.14 14.75
N ALA A 67 0.34 -1.82 14.59
CA ALA A 67 0.86 -0.91 15.62
C ALA A 67 0.08 -1.02 16.94
N GLU A 68 -1.25 -1.13 16.89
CA GLU A 68 -2.10 -1.37 18.06
C GLU A 68 -1.75 -2.70 18.74
N ASN A 69 -1.51 -3.75 17.95
CA ASN A 69 -1.06 -5.04 18.47
C ASN A 69 0.31 -4.94 19.15
N ASP A 70 1.28 -4.31 18.50
CA ASP A 70 2.64 -4.13 19.04
C ASP A 70 2.61 -3.32 20.35
N LEU A 71 1.78 -2.26 20.42
CA LEU A 71 1.61 -1.44 21.62
C LEU A 71 0.90 -2.18 22.77
N THR A 72 0.02 -3.15 22.45
CA THR A 72 -0.71 -3.93 23.47
C THR A 72 0.10 -5.12 24.00
N HIS A 73 0.98 -5.70 23.18
CA HIS A 73 1.83 -6.84 23.56
C HIS A 73 3.23 -6.43 24.07
N GLY A 74 3.66 -5.18 23.84
CA GLY A 74 4.95 -4.64 24.29
C GLY A 74 5.02 -4.22 25.76
N LYS A 75 4.47 -5.00 26.70
CA LYS A 75 4.72 -4.83 28.15
C LYS A 75 5.96 -5.59 28.60
#